data_AF-A0A929PK58-F1
#
_entry.id   AF-A0A929PK58-F1
#
_cell.length_a   1.000
_cell.length_b   1.000
_cell.length_c   1.000
_cell.angle_alpha   90.00
_cell.angle_beta   90.00
_cell.angle_gamma   90.00
#
_symmetry.space_group_name_H-M   'P 1'
#
loop_
_entity.id
_entity.type
_entity.pdbx_description
1 polymer ?
#
loop_
_entity_poly.entity_id
_entity_poly.type
_entity_poly.pdbx_seq_one_letter_code
_entity_poly.pdbx_strand_id
1 'polypeptide(L)' 'MDTQELSPSIYRYVLGLYKGEGKALGEIASEARTFELDMNAFIDTLEFKEGLER' A
#
# COMPACT_ATOMS: atom_id res chain seq x y z
N MET A 1 -6.42 -15.77 10.52
CA MET A 1 -6.15 -14.44 9.94
C MET A 1 -5.15 -14.68 8.84
N ASP A 2 -5.51 -14.43 7.58
CA ASP A 2 -4.52 -14.39 6.51
C ASP A 2 -3.59 -13.21 6.79
N THR A 3 -2.36 -13.49 7.21
CA THR A 3 -1.32 -12.47 7.27
C THR A 3 -0.79 -12.30 5.85
N GLN A 4 -1.57 -11.63 5.01
CA GLN A 4 -1.10 -11.23 3.69
C GLN A 4 0.19 -10.44 3.87
N GLU A 5 1.28 -10.89 3.26
CA GLU A 5 2.58 -10.24 3.37
C GLU A 5 2.53 -8.86 2.69
N LEU A 6 3.25 -7.89 3.26
CA LEU A 6 3.39 -6.56 2.67
C LEU A 6 4.14 -6.65 1.34
N SER A 7 3.62 -6.02 0.28
CA SER A 7 4.32 -6.00 -1.01
C SER A 7 5.70 -5.35 -0.90
N PRO A 8 6.79 -6.05 -1.30
CA PRO A 8 8.13 -5.49 -1.25
C PRO A 8 8.33 -4.25 -2.13
N SER A 9 7.56 -4.09 -3.21
CA SER A 9 7.63 -2.89 -4.06
C SER A 9 6.99 -1.68 -3.39
N ILE A 10 5.83 -1.86 -2.74
CA ILE A 10 5.16 -0.81 -1.97
C ILE A 10 6.04 -0.35 -0.81
N TYR A 11 6.62 -1.30 -0.06
CA TYR A 11 7.52 -0.98 1.03
C TYR A 11 8.71 -0.13 0.57
N ARG A 12 9.36 -0.52 -0.55
CA ARG A 12 10.49 0.25 -1.11
C ARG A 12 10.08 1.63 -1.58
N TYR A 13 8.87 1.78 -2.14
CA TYR A 13 8.34 3.08 -2.54
C TYR A 13 8.18 4.00 -1.32
N VAL A 14 7.49 3.53 -0.27
CA VAL A 14 7.24 4.33 0.94
C VAL A 14 8.54 4.61 1.71
N LEU A 15 9.46 3.64 1.79
CA LEU A 15 10.80 3.86 2.34
C LEU A 15 11.56 4.97 1.60
N GLY A 16 11.38 5.08 0.28
CA GLY A 16 11.95 6.16 -0.53
C GLY A 16 11.39 7.53 -0.18
N LEU A 17 10.10 7.63 0.15
CA LEU A 17 9.44 8.89 0.53
C LEU A 17 10.00 9.45 1.84
N TYR A 18 10.21 8.60 2.85
CA TYR A 18 10.71 9.00 4.17
C TYR A 18 12.24 9.07 4.27
N LYS A 19 12.96 9.01 3.14
CA LYS A 19 14.42 8.98 3.14
C LYS A 19 14.99 10.28 3.71
N GLY A 20 15.69 10.16 4.84
CA GLY A 20 16.31 11.30 5.53
C GLY A 20 15.45 11.92 6.63
N GLU A 21 14.23 11.42 6.85
CA GLU A 21 13.32 11.92 7.89
C GLU A 21 13.53 11.26 9.28
N GLY A 22 14.45 10.30 9.39
CA GLY A 22 14.77 9.65 10.67
C GLY A 22 13.68 8.71 11.21
N LYS A 23 12.66 8.39 10.39
CA LYS A 23 11.58 7.45 10.71
C LYS A 23 12.11 6.04 11.00
N ALA A 24 11.52 5.37 11.98
CA ALA A 24 11.86 3.97 12.28
C ALA A 24 11.29 3.02 11.20
N LEU A 25 11.97 1.91 10.95
CA LEU A 25 11.53 0.93 9.94
C LEU A 25 10.13 0.37 10.20
N GLY A 26 9.74 0.23 11.47
CA GLY A 26 8.40 -0.22 11.87
C GLY A 26 7.31 0.80 11.51
N GLU A 27 7.60 2.10 11.67
CA GLU A 27 6.68 3.16 11.25
C GLU A 27 6.51 3.15 9.73
N ILE A 28 7.61 3.05 8.99
CA ILE A 28 7.60 2.97 7.52
C ILE A 28 6.82 1.73 7.04
N ALA A 29 7.00 0.58 7.70
CA ALA A 29 6.26 -0.63 7.37
C ALA A 29 4.76 -0.49 7.65
N SER A 30 4.38 0.19 8.73
CA SER A 30 2.97 0.50 9.02
C SER A 30 2.36 1.43 7.98
N GLU A 31 3.07 2.50 7.59
CA GLU A 31 2.62 3.43 6.54
C GLU A 31 2.50 2.73 5.19
N ALA A 32 3.46 1.87 4.85
CA ALA A 32 3.42 1.06 3.64
C ALA A 32 2.21 0.11 3.61
N ARG A 33 1.83 -0.46 4.76
CA ARG A 33 0.65 -1.32 4.88
C ARG A 33 -0.64 -0.54 4.65
N THR A 34 -0.79 0.63 5.27
CA THR A 34 -1.95 1.50 5.05
C THR A 34 -2.05 1.88 3.57
N PHE A 35 -0.94 2.33 2.98
CA PHE A 35 -0.91 2.70 1.58
C PHE A 35 -1.28 1.54 0.64
N GLU A 36 -0.80 0.33 0.90
CA GLU A 36 -1.16 -0.86 0.12
C GLU A 36 -2.67 -1.17 0.20
N LEU A 37 -3.27 -1.05 1.38
CA LEU A 37 -4.70 -1.27 1.58
C LEU A 37 -5.54 -0.24 0.81
N ASP A 38 -5.16 1.04 0.86
CA ASP A 38 -5.86 2.11 0.16
C ASP A 38 -5.76 1.94 -1.36
N MET A 39 -4.57 1.56 -1.87
CA MET A 39 -4.38 1.29 -3.29
C MET A 39 -5.23 0.11 -3.76
N ASN A 40 -5.25 -0.99 -3.01
CA ASN A 40 -6.05 -2.16 -3.35
C ASN A 40 -7.55 -1.82 -3.34
N ALA A 41 -8.03 -1.11 -2.32
CA ALA A 41 -9.43 -0.67 -2.26
C ALA A 41 -9.81 0.26 -3.44
N PHE A 42 -8.87 1.12 -3.86
CA PHE A 42 -9.05 1.97 -5.03
C PHE A 42 -9.13 1.16 -6.32
N ILE A 43 -8.24 0.17 -6.50
CA ILE A 43 -8.25 -0.75 -7.66
C ILE A 43 -9.57 -1.52 -7.70
N ASP A 44 -9.98 -2.13 -6.58
CA ASP A 44 -11.26 -2.86 -6.48
C ASP A 44 -12.45 -1.97 -6.88
N THR A 45 -12.41 -0.69 -6.48
CA THR A 45 -13.44 0.29 -6.84
C THR A 45 -13.43 0.61 -8.34
N LEU A 46 -12.26 0.73 -8.95
CA LEU A 46 -12.13 0.96 -10.39
C LEU A 46 -12.60 -0.25 -11.19
N GLU A 47 -12.14 -1.45 -10.82
CA GLU A 47 -12.54 -2.71 -11.46
C GLU A 47 -14.06 -2.92 -11.36
N PHE A 48 -14.66 -2.61 -10.21
CA PHE A 48 -16.11 -2.65 -10.03
C PHE A 48 -16.84 -1.68 -10.96
N LYS A 49 -16.35 -0.45 -11.12
CA LYS A 49 -16.96 0.56 -12.01
C LYS A 49 -16.80 0.18 -13.49
N GLU A 50 -15.61 -0.24 -13.91
CA GLU A 50 -15.35 -0.66 -15.29
C GLU A 50 -16.11 -1.96 -15.64
N GLY A 51 -16.34 -2.84 -14.66
CA GLY A 51 -17.18 -4.02 -14.81
C GLY A 51 -18.68 -3.73 -14.88
N LEU A 52 -19.15 -2.61 -14.32
CA LEU A 52 -20.52 -2.10 -14.41
C LEU A 52 -20.83 -1.39 -15.73
N GLU A 53 -19.79 -0.91 -16.42
CA GLU A 53 -19.90 -0.26 -17.74
C GLU A 53 -19.85 -1.25 -18.92
N ARG A 54 -19.77 -2.57 -18.66
CA ARG A 54 -19.88 -3.63 -19.66
C ARG A 54 -21.26 -4.29 -19.66
#